data_AF-A0A656QF99-F1
#
_entry.id   AF-A0A656QF99-F1
#
_cell.length_a   1.000
_cell.length_b   1.000
_cell.length_c   1.000
_cell.angle_alpha   90.00
_cell.angle_beta   90.00
_cell.angle_gamma   90.00
#
_symmetry.space_group_name_H-M   'P 1'
#
loop_
_entity.id
_entity.type
_entity.pdbx_description
1 polymer ?
#
loop_
_entity_poly.entity_id
_entity_poly.type
_entity_poly.pdbx_seq_one_letter_code
_entity_poly.pdbx_strand_id
1 'polypeptide(L)'
;MAELGGIWQFTPSLMLGADYVYMKGNENLDNNHAHQITAALDYWLSKRTMVYVSGIYQRANSGAHAQINGILDPNGASSSATQAIARVGLSTRF
;
A
#
# COMPACT_ATOMS: atom_id res chain seq x y z
N MET A 1 11.62 -0.23 -11.90
CA MET A 1 10.33 -0.34 -11.19
C MET A 1 9.24 -0.54 -12.22
N ALA A 2 8.26 -1.38 -11.95
CA ALA A 2 7.07 -1.56 -12.79
C ALA A 2 5.84 -1.50 -11.89
N GLU A 3 4.76 -0.90 -12.38
CA GLU A 3 3.54 -0.66 -11.62
C GLU A 3 2.31 -0.85 -12.51
N LEU A 4 1.25 -1.41 -11.94
CA LEU A 4 -0.07 -1.47 -12.54
C LEU A 4 -1.11 -1.23 -11.45
N GLY A 5 -2.05 -0.34 -11.73
CA GLY A 5 -3.14 -0.07 -10.81
C GLY A 5 -4.41 0.34 -11.53
N GLY A 6 -5.50 0.35 -10.77
CA GLY A 6 -6.81 0.69 -11.28
C GLY A 6 -7.75 1.12 -10.16
N ILE A 7 -8.79 1.82 -10.57
CA ILE A 7 -9.86 2.28 -9.69
C ILE A 7 -11.19 1.83 -10.30
N TRP A 8 -12.06 1.30 -9.45
CA TRP A 8 -13.41 0.91 -9.80
C TRP A 8 -14.43 1.66 -8.95
N GLN A 9 -15.36 2.34 -9.61
CA GLN A 9 -16.45 3.05 -8.96
C GLN A 9 -17.72 2.20 -9.00
N PHE A 10 -18.10 1.61 -7.87
CA PHE A 10 -19.33 0.82 -7.77
C PHE A 10 -20.57 1.70 -7.76
N THR A 11 -20.50 2.82 -7.04
CA THR A 11 -21.56 3.86 -6.97
C THR A 11 -20.89 5.23 -6.86
N PRO A 12 -21.62 6.35 -7.00
CA PRO A 12 -21.06 7.68 -6.78
C PRO A 12 -20.40 7.87 -5.40
N SER A 13 -20.80 7.09 -4.39
CA SER A 13 -20.27 7.16 -3.03
C SER A 13 -19.31 6.03 -2.65
N LEU A 14 -19.16 4.97 -3.47
CA LEU A 14 -18.33 3.79 -3.14
C LEU A 14 -17.32 3.49 -4.25
N MET A 15 -16.05 3.47 -3.88
CA MET A 15 -14.93 3.26 -4.81
C MET A 15 -13.90 2.30 -4.23
N LEU A 16 -13.32 1.45 -5.08
CA LEU A 16 -12.20 0.57 -4.77
C LEU A 16 -11.00 0.95 -5.65
N GLY A 17 -9.86 1.21 -5.02
CA GLY A 17 -8.57 1.32 -5.69
C GLY A 17 -7.70 0.10 -5.37
N ALA A 18 -6.93 -0.36 -6.34
CA ALA A 18 -5.91 -1.37 -6.12
C ALA A 18 -4.71 -1.15 -7.05
N ASP A 19 -3.52 -1.46 -6.54
CA ASP A 19 -2.29 -1.43 -7.32
C ASP A 19 -1.36 -2.59 -6.97
N TYR A 20 -0.47 -2.86 -7.90
CA TYR A 20 0.65 -3.77 -7.77
C TYR A 20 1.91 -3.06 -8.23
N VAL A 21 2.94 -3.16 -7.40
CA VAL A 21 4.26 -2.57 -7.67
C VAL A 21 5.32 -3.65 -7.57
N TYR A 22 6.14 -3.75 -8.61
CA TYR A 22 7.40 -4.49 -8.61
C TYR A 22 8.58 -3.54 -8.45
N MET A 23 9.35 -3.77 -7.38
CA MET A 23 10.56 -3.04 -7.03
C MET A 23 11.77 -3.95 -7.26
N LYS A 24 12.78 -3.43 -7.96
CA LYS A 24 14.06 -4.11 -8.15
C LYS A 24 15.18 -3.17 -7.70
N GLY A 25 15.97 -3.63 -6.75
CA GLY A 25 17.19 -3.00 -6.27
C GLY A 25 18.30 -3.08 -7.31
N ASN A 26 19.22 -2.13 -7.23
CA ASN A 26 20.45 -2.12 -8.03
C ASN A 26 21.53 -3.00 -7.39
N GLU A 27 22.75 -2.96 -7.92
CA GLU A 27 23.89 -3.74 -7.40
C GLU A 27 24.21 -3.42 -5.94
N ASN A 28 24.01 -2.18 -5.48
CA ASN A 28 24.20 -1.79 -4.08
C ASN A 28 23.12 -2.32 -3.13
N LEU A 29 22.05 -2.90 -3.69
CA LEU A 29 20.93 -3.51 -2.98
C LEU A 29 20.88 -5.01 -3.22
N ASP A 30 22.01 -5.63 -3.57
CA ASP A 30 22.15 -7.07 -3.86
C ASP A 30 21.19 -7.59 -4.93
N ASN A 31 20.74 -6.71 -5.85
CA ASN A 31 19.66 -7.01 -6.79
C ASN A 31 18.37 -7.54 -6.13
N ASN A 32 18.15 -7.20 -4.86
CA ASN A 32 16.94 -7.56 -4.11
C ASN A 32 15.69 -7.06 -4.82
N HIS A 33 14.59 -7.79 -4.69
CA HIS A 33 13.35 -7.39 -5.31
C HIS A 33 12.17 -7.60 -4.38
N ALA A 34 11.15 -6.76 -4.56
CA ALA A 34 9.94 -6.80 -3.76
C ALA A 34 8.70 -6.66 -4.64
N HIS A 35 7.65 -7.35 -4.21
CA HIS A 35 6.32 -7.28 -4.76
C HIS A 35 5.42 -6.65 -3.70
N GLN A 36 4.75 -5.56 -4.04
CA GLN A 36 3.79 -4.90 -3.17
C GLN A 36 2.42 -4.89 -3.83
N ILE A 37 1.38 -5.19 -3.06
CA ILE A 37 -0.02 -5.03 -3.44
C ILE A 37 -0.63 -4.04 -2.46
N THR A 38 -1.36 -3.08 -2.99
CA THR A 38 -2.15 -2.12 -2.22
C THR A 38 -3.61 -2.24 -2.63
N ALA A 39 -4.51 -2.14 -1.66
CA ALA A 39 -5.95 -2.00 -1.92
C ALA A 39 -6.56 -1.01 -0.93
N ALA A 40 -7.52 -0.21 -1.41
CA ALA A 40 -8.25 0.75 -0.60
C ALA A 40 -9.72 0.79 -1.00
N LEU A 41 -10.60 0.79 -0.01
CA LEU A 41 -12.03 0.97 -0.18
C LEU A 41 -12.46 2.29 0.47
N ASP A 42 -13.03 3.16 -0.35
CA ASP A 42 -13.43 4.51 0.02
C ASP A 42 -14.95 4.64 -0.02
N TYR A 43 -15.55 5.17 1.04
CA TYR A 43 -16.97 5.45 1.13
C TYR A 43 -17.25 6.90 1.53
N TRP A 44 -17.94 7.63 0.65
CA TRP A 44 -18.36 9.02 0.89
C TRP A 44 -19.66 9.06 1.70
N LEU A 45 -19.55 9.51 2.96
CA LEU A 45 -20.71 9.80 3.82
C LEU A 45 -21.46 11.07 3.34
N SER A 46 -20.73 12.00 2.71
CA SER A 46 -21.28 13.23 2.14
C SER A 46 -20.35 13.77 1.03
N LYS A 47 -20.68 14.91 0.41
CA LYS A 47 -19.76 15.60 -0.53
C LYS A 47 -18.44 16.06 0.10
N ARG A 48 -18.37 16.08 1.45
CA ARG A 48 -17.25 16.64 2.23
C ARG A 48 -16.56 15.61 3.11
N THR A 49 -17.22 14.49 3.42
CA THR A 49 -16.72 13.50 4.39
C THR A 49 -16.65 12.13 3.75
N MET A 50 -15.50 11.47 3.92
CA MET A 50 -15.23 10.12 3.45
C MET A 50 -14.63 9.29 4.57
N VAL A 51 -15.02 8.02 4.66
CA VAL A 51 -14.34 6.99 5.46
C VAL A 51 -13.64 6.03 4.53
N TYR A 52 -12.52 5.47 4.98
CA TYR A 52 -11.76 4.54 4.16
C TYR A 52 -11.11 3.44 5.00
N VAL A 53 -10.87 2.31 4.35
CA VAL A 53 -10.01 1.24 4.82
C VAL A 53 -9.02 0.91 3.72
N SER A 54 -7.76 0.69 4.07
CA SER A 54 -6.75 0.25 3.12
C SER A 54 -5.80 -0.78 3.71
N GLY A 55 -5.20 -1.57 2.83
CA GLY A 55 -4.23 -2.59 3.15
C GLY A 55 -3.06 -2.56 2.17
N ILE A 56 -1.85 -2.75 2.70
CA ILE A 56 -0.64 -2.93 1.92
C ILE A 56 -0.01 -4.25 2.33
N TYR A 57 0.35 -5.08 1.36
CA TYR A 57 1.12 -6.29 1.58
C TYR A 57 2.36 -6.26 0.71
N GLN A 58 3.53 -6.46 1.32
CA GLN A 58 4.81 -6.51 0.63
C GLN A 58 5.53 -7.82 0.92
N ARG A 59 6.06 -8.42 -0.16
CA ARG A 59 6.97 -9.57 -0.11
C ARG A 59 8.28 -9.23 -0.80
N ALA A 60 9.36 -9.17 -0.02
CA ALA A 60 10.73 -9.11 -0.53
C ALA A 60 11.26 -10.52 -0.87
N ASN A 61 12.39 -10.59 -1.57
CA ASN A 61 13.11 -11.83 -1.82
C ASN A 61 13.78 -12.37 -0.53
N SER A 62 14.17 -13.65 -0.55
CA SER A 62 14.79 -14.31 0.59
C SER A 62 16.09 -13.61 0.99
N GLY A 63 16.25 -13.29 2.28
CA GLY A 63 17.41 -12.55 2.80
C GLY A 63 17.22 -11.03 2.88
N ALA A 64 16.16 -10.50 2.27
CA ALA A 64 15.80 -9.08 2.40
C ALA A 64 14.67 -8.87 3.41
N HIS A 65 14.68 -7.72 4.06
CA HIS A 65 13.61 -7.28 4.97
C HIS A 65 12.55 -6.51 4.18
N ALA A 66 11.27 -6.86 4.37
CA ALA A 66 10.19 -6.07 3.81
C ALA A 66 10.02 -4.77 4.60
N GLN A 67 10.03 -3.65 3.88
CA GLN A 67 9.83 -2.31 4.43
C GLN A 67 8.87 -1.55 3.51
N ILE A 68 7.62 -1.42 3.96
CA ILE A 68 6.59 -0.63 3.30
C ILE A 68 6.83 0.85 3.65
N ASN A 69 6.92 1.69 2.63
CA ASN A 69 7.10 3.13 2.80
C ASN A 69 5.90 3.77 3.52
N GLY A 70 6.17 4.74 4.38
CA GLY A 70 5.13 5.45 5.15
C GLY A 70 5.01 5.01 6.62
N ILE A 71 5.80 4.03 7.05
CA ILE A 71 6.10 3.83 8.48
C ILE A 71 7.28 4.75 8.83
N LEU A 72 7.04 5.77 9.64
CA LEU A 72 8.05 6.76 10.08
C LEU A 72 8.86 6.29 11.30
N ASP A 73 8.90 4.98 11.54
CA ASP A 73 9.64 4.35 12.63
C ASP A 73 11.00 3.87 12.12
N PRO A 74 12.13 4.19 12.79
CA PRO A 74 13.45 3.62 12.47
C PRO A 74 13.48 2.08 12.44
N ASN A 75 12.59 1.41 13.18
CA ASN A 75 12.39 -0.04 13.19
C ASN A 75 11.17 -0.48 12.38
N GLY A 76 10.73 0.36 11.44
CA GLY A 76 9.54 0.12 10.62
C GLY A 76 9.70 -1.00 9.59
N ALA A 77 10.89 -1.58 9.44
CA ALA A 77 11.12 -2.75 8.60
C ALA A 77 10.72 -4.05 9.34
N SER A 78 10.18 -5.01 8.60
CA SER A 78 9.89 -6.35 9.11
C SER A 78 11.17 -7.14 9.37
N SER A 79 11.21 -7.94 10.43
CA SER A 79 12.29 -8.92 10.67
C SER A 79 12.29 -10.08 9.66
N SER A 80 11.31 -10.12 8.75
CA SER A 80 11.18 -11.14 7.70
C SER A 80 11.02 -10.51 6.32
N ALA A 81 11.01 -11.35 5.29
CA ALA A 81 10.74 -10.94 3.91
C ALA A 81 9.29 -10.50 3.67
N THR A 82 8.42 -10.46 4.69
CA THR A 82 7.01 -10.09 4.57
C THR A 82 6.61 -8.98 5.52
N GLN A 83 5.83 -8.03 5.02
CA GLN A 83 5.20 -7.01 5.84
C GLN A 83 3.77 -6.74 5.36
N ALA A 84 2.86 -6.50 6.31
CA ALA A 84 1.49 -6.11 6.03
C ALA A 84 1.12 -4.90 6.90
N ILE A 85 0.40 -3.95 6.32
CA ILE A 85 -0.16 -2.79 7.01
C ILE A 85 -1.66 -2.72 6.71
N ALA A 86 -2.46 -2.45 7.72
CA ALA A 86 -3.85 -2.06 7.57
C ALA A 86 -4.07 -0.64 8.11
N ARG A 87 -4.92 0.14 7.46
CA ARG A 87 -5.31 1.49 7.88
C ARG A 87 -6.82 1.63 7.80
N VAL A 88 -7.39 2.32 8.77
CA VAL A 88 -8.76 2.81 8.75
C VAL A 88 -8.75 4.29 9.08
N GLY A 89 -9.58 5.09 8.43
CA GLY A 89 -9.59 6.52 8.64
C GLY A 89 -10.83 7.24 8.14
N LEU A 90 -10.90 8.53 8.48
CA LEU A 90 -11.92 9.47 8.05
C LEU A 90 -11.24 10.76 7.58
N SER A 91 -11.77 11.37 6.53
CA SER A 91 -11.32 12.66 6.01
C SER A 91 -12.52 13.57 5.79
N THR A 92 -12.45 14.80 6.31
CA THR A 92 -13.46 15.85 6.11
C THR A 92 -12.83 17.12 5.55
N ARG A 93 -13.49 17.73 4.57
CA ARG A 93 -13.09 18.99 3.94
C ARG A 93 -14.09 20.11 4.26
N PHE A 94 -13.60 21.26 4.73
CA PHE A 94 -14.40 22.40 5.18
C PHE A 94 -14.52 23.48 4.10
#